data_AF-A0A0E0JJ50-F1
#
_entry.id   AF-A0A0E0JJ50-F1
#
_cell.length_a   1.000
_cell.length_b   1.000
_cell.length_c   1.000
_cell.angle_alpha   90.00
_cell.angle_beta   90.00
_cell.angle_gamma   90.00
#
_symmetry.space_group_name_H-M   'P 1'
#
loop_
_entity.id
_entity.type
_entity.pdbx_description
1 polymer ?
#
loop_
_entity_poly.entity_id
_entity_poly.type
_entity_poly.pdbx_seq_one_letter_code
_entity_poly.pdbx_strand_id
1 'polypeptide(L)'
;MATPTPTRVYTQGAGVALHMVPTEGKVFSTYDDAYNFYKRYAYHAGFDVKKSRAKKAFHEVCCTREGKHVSKRTSKKTGCKAYVKLMHNFVGGVVSSRVMDVVELQHNHSLTPSPSAVKKMRAHKNRDDTVMQFVDTIQESHVPL
;
A
#
# COMPACT_ATOMS: atom_id res chain seq x y z
N MET A 1 -20.44 -21.36 -27.31
CA MET A 1 -19.21 -20.68 -26.86
C MET A 1 -19.53 -19.99 -25.55
N ALA A 2 -18.92 -20.39 -24.42
CA ALA A 2 -19.18 -19.72 -23.15
C ALA A 2 -18.51 -18.34 -23.17
N THR A 3 -19.29 -17.27 -23.07
CA THR A 3 -18.78 -15.92 -22.85
C THR A 3 -18.02 -15.91 -21.52
N PRO A 4 -16.76 -15.43 -21.47
CA PRO A 4 -16.03 -15.36 -20.22
C PRO A 4 -16.75 -14.38 -19.28
N THR A 5 -17.14 -14.84 -18.10
CA THR A 5 -17.74 -14.01 -17.06
C THR A 5 -16.82 -12.83 -16.78
N PRO A 6 -17.31 -11.57 -16.83
CA PRO A 6 -16.46 -10.42 -16.58
C PRO A 6 -15.86 -10.53 -15.18
N THR A 7 -14.51 -10.52 -15.12
CA THR A 7 -13.80 -10.54 -13.84
C THR A 7 -14.17 -9.28 -13.09
N ARG A 8 -14.75 -9.43 -11.89
CA ARG A 8 -15.14 -8.28 -11.07
C ARG A 8 -13.90 -7.46 -10.71
N VAL A 9 -13.89 -6.19 -11.10
CA VAL A 9 -12.82 -5.24 -10.82
C VAL A 9 -13.24 -4.33 -9.67
N TYR A 10 -12.29 -3.99 -8.80
CA TYR A 10 -12.49 -3.11 -7.65
C TYR A 10 -11.46 -1.97 -7.70
N THR A 11 -11.92 -0.76 -7.42
CA THR A 11 -11.11 0.46 -7.30
C THR A 11 -11.47 1.18 -6.00
N GLN A 12 -10.79 2.28 -5.69
CA GLN A 12 -11.11 3.12 -4.54
C GLN A 12 -12.56 3.62 -4.57
N GLY A 13 -13.21 3.65 -3.41
CA GLY A 13 -14.55 4.23 -3.26
C GLY A 13 -14.54 5.75 -3.25
N ALA A 14 -15.73 6.37 -3.36
CA ALA A 14 -15.90 7.83 -3.40
C ALA A 14 -15.37 8.58 -2.15
N GLY A 15 -15.11 7.87 -1.04
CA GLY A 15 -14.54 8.45 0.18
C GLY A 15 -13.04 8.74 0.13
N VAL A 16 -12.33 8.38 -0.95
CA VAL A 16 -10.90 8.69 -1.09
C VAL A 16 -10.74 10.04 -1.79
N ALA A 17 -10.11 11.00 -1.10
CA ALA A 17 -9.89 12.33 -1.65
C ALA A 17 -8.99 12.30 -2.90
N LEU A 18 -9.34 13.06 -3.94
CA LEU A 18 -8.67 13.04 -5.25
C LEU A 18 -7.16 13.30 -5.17
N HIS A 19 -6.72 14.22 -4.31
CA HIS A 19 -5.29 14.54 -4.13
C HIS A 19 -4.47 13.37 -3.53
N MET A 20 -5.14 12.37 -2.97
CA MET A 20 -4.53 11.16 -2.43
C MET A 20 -4.44 10.05 -3.47
N VAL A 21 -5.16 10.15 -4.58
CA VAL A 21 -5.15 9.15 -5.65
C VAL A 21 -3.82 9.26 -6.40
N PRO A 22 -3.07 8.15 -6.56
CA PRO A 22 -1.86 8.14 -7.36
C PRO A 22 -2.16 8.49 -8.81
N THR A 23 -1.31 9.34 -9.38
CA THR A 23 -1.38 9.75 -10.78
C THR A 23 -0.01 9.61 -11.40
N GLU A 24 0.02 9.26 -12.68
CA GLU A 24 1.25 9.25 -13.47
C GLU A 24 1.86 10.66 -13.53
N GLY A 25 3.19 10.72 -13.62
CA GLY A 25 3.95 11.97 -13.62
C GLY A 25 4.19 12.60 -12.25
N LYS A 26 3.57 12.09 -11.17
CA LYS A 26 3.80 12.63 -9.83
C LYS A 26 5.25 12.42 -9.39
N VAL A 27 5.92 13.51 -9.01
CA VAL A 27 7.34 13.53 -8.64
C VAL A 27 7.51 13.52 -7.12
N PHE A 28 8.51 12.79 -6.65
CA PHE A 28 8.89 12.69 -5.25
C PHE A 28 10.41 12.85 -5.10
N SER A 29 10.84 13.54 -4.06
CA SER A 29 12.27 13.71 -3.76
C SER A 29 12.90 12.37 -3.35
N THR A 30 12.21 11.59 -2.51
CA THR A 30 12.70 10.30 -2.02
C THR A 30 11.81 9.12 -2.40
N TYR A 31 12.38 7.90 -2.32
CA TYR A 31 11.59 6.68 -2.49
C TYR A 31 10.58 6.53 -1.36
N ASP A 32 10.96 6.87 -0.13
CA ASP A 32 10.08 6.72 1.03
C ASP A 32 8.89 7.69 0.97
N ASP A 33 9.05 8.89 0.43
CA ASP A 33 7.92 9.80 0.19
C ASP A 33 6.91 9.20 -0.79
N ALA A 34 7.39 8.65 -1.91
CA ALA A 34 6.55 7.99 -2.90
C ALA A 34 5.87 6.73 -2.32
N TYR A 35 6.62 5.93 -1.56
CA TYR A 35 6.10 4.74 -0.89
C TYR A 35 5.04 5.12 0.15
N ASN A 36 5.29 6.14 0.98
CA ASN A 36 4.36 6.60 2.02
C ASN A 36 3.11 7.22 1.42
N PHE A 37 3.24 7.93 0.30
CA PHE A 37 2.10 8.43 -0.45
C PHE A 37 1.21 7.27 -0.94
N TYR A 38 1.78 6.26 -1.60
CA TYR A 38 1.01 5.11 -2.08
C TYR A 38 0.46 4.24 -0.93
N LYS A 39 1.21 4.09 0.16
CA LYS A 39 0.76 3.42 1.38
C LYS A 39 -0.44 4.15 1.99
N ARG A 40 -0.39 5.49 2.07
CA ARG A 40 -1.52 6.28 2.59
C ARG A 40 -2.75 6.13 1.70
N TYR A 41 -2.59 6.21 0.39
CA TYR A 41 -3.66 5.87 -0.55
C TYR A 41 -4.24 4.48 -0.27
N ALA A 42 -3.39 3.45 -0.15
CA ALA A 42 -3.81 2.08 0.12
C ALA A 42 -4.57 1.93 1.44
N TYR A 43 -4.21 2.70 2.47
CA TYR A 43 -4.93 2.74 3.73
C TYR A 43 -6.40 3.19 3.53
N HIS A 44 -6.61 4.29 2.81
CA HIS A 44 -7.96 4.82 2.57
C HIS A 44 -8.73 4.02 1.52
N ALA A 45 -8.04 3.45 0.53
CA ALA A 45 -8.64 2.60 -0.47
C ALA A 45 -8.98 1.19 0.06
N GLY A 46 -8.37 0.74 1.16
CA GLY A 46 -8.74 -0.49 1.84
C GLY A 46 -7.89 -1.72 1.52
N PHE A 47 -6.61 -1.54 1.21
CA PHE A 47 -5.69 -2.66 0.95
C PHE A 47 -4.31 -2.46 1.56
N ASP A 48 -3.50 -3.52 1.52
CA ASP A 48 -2.13 -3.52 2.03
C ASP A 48 -1.13 -3.56 0.88
N VAL A 49 0.01 -2.90 1.05
CA VAL A 49 1.07 -2.78 0.04
C VAL A 49 2.32 -3.55 0.44
N LYS A 50 3.14 -3.92 -0.55
CA LYS A 50 4.49 -4.47 -0.35
C LYS A 50 5.45 -3.90 -1.38
N LYS A 51 6.73 -3.83 -1.01
CA LYS A 51 7.82 -3.60 -1.96
C LYS A 51 7.92 -4.85 -2.85
N SER A 52 7.87 -4.67 -4.18
CA SER A 52 7.85 -5.79 -5.14
C SER A 52 9.19 -5.98 -5.83
N ARG A 53 9.57 -5.01 -6.69
CA ARG A 53 10.82 -5.04 -7.45
C ARG A 53 11.65 -3.82 -7.12
N ALA A 54 12.96 -4.02 -7.02
CA ALA A 54 13.94 -2.97 -6.84
C ALA A 54 15.03 -3.16 -7.89
N LYS A 55 15.14 -2.22 -8.83
CA LYS A 55 16.19 -2.17 -9.84
C LYS A 55 16.90 -0.83 -9.75
N LYS A 56 18.10 -0.75 -10.35
CA LYS A 56 18.87 0.51 -10.39
C LYS A 56 18.03 1.68 -10.92
N ALA A 57 17.24 1.45 -11.98
CA ALA A 57 16.45 2.48 -12.64
C ALA A 57 15.05 2.71 -12.06
N PHE A 58 14.51 1.78 -11.26
CA PHE A 58 13.14 1.91 -10.76
C PHE A 58 12.86 1.02 -9.55
N HIS A 59 11.80 1.38 -8.82
CA HIS A 59 11.17 0.51 -7.83
C HIS A 59 9.70 0.25 -8.17
N GLU A 60 9.16 -0.86 -7.73
CA GLU A 60 7.73 -1.18 -7.81
C GLU A 60 7.17 -1.42 -6.40
N VAL A 61 5.98 -0.85 -6.15
CA VAL A 61 5.20 -1.08 -4.93
C VAL A 61 3.84 -1.62 -5.36
N CYS A 62 3.45 -2.80 -4.87
CA CYS A 62 2.24 -3.48 -5.33
C CYS A 62 1.35 -3.96 -4.19
N CYS A 63 0.14 -4.39 -4.53
CA CYS A 63 -0.77 -5.02 -3.58
C CYS A 63 -0.16 -6.31 -2.98
N THR A 64 -0.37 -6.55 -1.69
CA THR A 64 0.07 -7.80 -1.02
C THR A 64 -0.56 -9.07 -1.60
N ARG A 65 -1.71 -8.96 -2.26
CA ARG A 65 -2.39 -10.09 -2.95
C ARG A 65 -1.82 -10.41 -4.33
N GLU A 66 -0.77 -9.71 -4.76
CA GLU A 66 -0.01 -10.03 -5.99
C GLU A 66 0.72 -11.38 -5.87
N GLY A 67 0.86 -12.05 -7.01
CA GLY A 67 1.51 -13.35 -7.17
C GLY A 67 0.56 -14.54 -7.04
N LYS A 68 1.09 -15.75 -7.25
CA LYS A 68 0.32 -17.01 -7.19
C LYS A 68 0.22 -17.53 -5.75
N HIS A 69 -0.90 -18.18 -5.44
CA HIS A 69 -1.06 -18.94 -4.21
C HIS A 69 -0.08 -20.13 -4.24
N VAL A 70 0.80 -20.23 -3.24
CA VAL A 70 1.70 -21.37 -3.08
C VAL A 70 1.14 -22.19 -1.91
N SER A 71 0.77 -23.43 -2.17
CA SER A 71 -0.10 -24.31 -1.37
C SER A 71 0.29 -24.57 0.09
N LYS A 72 1.44 -24.07 0.56
CA LYS A 72 1.99 -24.33 1.90
C LYS A 72 1.72 -23.25 2.94
N ARG A 73 1.04 -22.15 2.59
CA ARG A 73 0.65 -21.08 3.55
C ARG A 73 -0.77 -20.60 3.25
N THR A 74 -1.50 -20.17 4.28
CA THR A 74 -2.80 -19.47 4.18
C THR A 74 -2.63 -18.11 3.48
N SER A 75 -2.37 -18.17 2.18
CA SER A 75 -1.99 -17.03 1.36
C SER A 75 -3.24 -16.47 0.69
N LYS A 76 -3.59 -15.21 1.00
CA LYS A 76 -4.67 -14.46 0.34
C LYS A 76 -4.28 -13.93 -1.05
N LYS A 77 -3.23 -14.49 -1.68
CA LYS A 77 -2.77 -14.09 -3.02
C LYS A 77 -3.81 -14.48 -4.08
N THR A 78 -4.22 -13.52 -4.88
CA THR A 78 -5.22 -13.66 -5.95
C THR A 78 -4.62 -13.37 -7.32
N GLY A 79 -3.30 -13.15 -7.42
CA GLY A 79 -2.68 -12.65 -8.65
C GLY A 79 -3.08 -11.20 -8.96
N CYS A 80 -3.35 -10.40 -7.92
CA CYS A 80 -3.68 -8.98 -8.08
C CYS A 80 -2.59 -8.25 -8.86
N LYS A 81 -2.99 -7.36 -9.76
CA LYS A 81 -2.08 -6.57 -10.61
C LYS A 81 -2.04 -5.07 -10.25
N ALA A 82 -2.63 -4.65 -9.12
CA ALA A 82 -2.53 -3.26 -8.68
C ALA A 82 -1.11 -2.93 -8.19
N TYR A 83 -0.49 -1.91 -8.79
CA TYR A 83 0.87 -1.47 -8.47
C TYR A 83 1.15 -0.05 -8.96
N VAL A 84 2.21 0.54 -8.39
CA VAL A 84 2.85 1.73 -8.94
C VAL A 84 4.31 1.42 -9.27
N LYS A 85 4.78 1.96 -10.39
CA LYS A 85 6.19 1.93 -10.80
C LYS A 85 6.80 3.31 -10.58
N LEU A 86 7.88 3.34 -9.82
CA LEU A 86 8.63 4.54 -9.44
C LEU A 86 9.92 4.58 -10.24
N MET A 87 9.96 5.35 -11.32
CA MET A 87 11.16 5.54 -12.14
C MET A 87 12.11 6.54 -11.50
N HIS A 88 13.40 6.24 -11.50
CA HIS A 88 14.44 7.12 -10.97
C HIS A 88 14.87 8.13 -12.02
N ASN A 89 14.91 9.40 -11.64
CA ASN A 89 15.65 10.41 -12.38
C ASN A 89 17.06 10.52 -11.82
N PHE A 90 18.04 10.61 -12.73
CA PHE A 90 19.44 10.73 -12.38
C PHE A 90 19.98 12.07 -12.81
N VAL A 91 20.73 12.72 -11.91
CA VAL A 91 21.51 13.91 -12.21
C VAL A 91 22.93 13.64 -11.72
N GLY A 92 23.91 13.69 -12.63
CA GLY A 92 25.30 13.36 -12.30
C GLY A 92 25.51 11.92 -11.79
N GLY A 93 24.68 10.96 -12.24
CA GLY A 93 24.76 9.56 -11.81
C GLY A 93 24.12 9.26 -10.44
N VAL A 94 23.59 10.29 -9.75
CA VAL A 94 22.88 10.15 -8.47
C VAL A 94 21.38 10.29 -8.69
N VAL A 95 20.57 9.51 -7.95
CA VAL A 95 19.12 9.61 -8.02
C VAL A 95 18.66 10.95 -7.42
N SER A 96 18.16 11.85 -8.25
CA SER A 96 17.67 13.17 -7.84
C SER A 96 16.20 13.16 -7.44
N SER A 97 15.36 12.38 -8.13
CA SER A 97 13.93 12.28 -7.86
C SER A 97 13.36 10.95 -8.36
N ARG A 98 12.11 10.68 -7.99
CA ARG A 98 11.34 9.52 -8.41
C ARG A 98 10.01 9.96 -8.99
N VAL A 99 9.62 9.38 -10.11
CA VAL A 99 8.36 9.70 -10.80
C VAL A 99 7.48 8.46 -10.81
N MET A 100 6.19 8.63 -10.52
CA MET A 100 5.18 7.60 -10.79
C MET A 100 5.02 7.46 -12.30
N ASP A 101 5.67 6.45 -12.87
CA ASP A 101 5.73 6.18 -14.31
C ASP A 101 4.53 5.36 -14.77
N VAL A 102 4.13 4.36 -13.98
CA VAL A 102 2.95 3.52 -14.25
C VAL A 102 2.11 3.46 -12.99
N VAL A 103 0.80 3.66 -13.15
CA VAL A 103 -0.17 3.59 -12.05
C VAL A 103 -1.33 2.66 -12.42
N GLU A 104 -1.37 1.47 -11.81
CA GLU A 104 -2.46 0.51 -11.95
C GLU A 104 -3.21 0.37 -10.61
N LEU A 105 -4.44 0.89 -10.56
CA LEU A 105 -5.26 0.94 -9.34
C LEU A 105 -6.36 -0.13 -9.31
N GLN A 106 -6.53 -0.91 -10.39
CA GLN A 106 -7.56 -1.93 -10.47
C GLN A 106 -7.17 -3.22 -9.71
N HIS A 107 -8.07 -3.67 -8.85
CA HIS A 107 -7.94 -4.90 -8.10
C HIS A 107 -8.90 -5.98 -8.62
N ASN A 108 -8.46 -7.23 -8.59
CA ASN A 108 -9.29 -8.40 -8.89
C ASN A 108 -9.92 -9.03 -7.62
N HIS A 109 -9.92 -8.29 -6.52
CA HIS A 109 -10.44 -8.72 -5.23
C HIS A 109 -11.07 -7.53 -4.51
N SER A 110 -12.00 -7.82 -3.60
CA SER A 110 -12.61 -6.78 -2.79
C SER A 110 -11.59 -6.03 -1.94
N LEU A 111 -11.82 -4.73 -1.80
CA LEU A 111 -11.12 -3.87 -0.86
C LEU A 111 -11.82 -3.88 0.50
N THR A 112 -11.08 -3.57 1.55
CA THR A 112 -11.59 -3.57 2.93
C THR A 112 -12.12 -2.18 3.29
N PRO A 113 -13.44 -2.00 3.49
CA PRO A 113 -14.01 -0.68 3.75
C PRO A 113 -13.75 -0.19 5.18
N SER A 114 -13.40 -1.08 6.11
CA SER A 114 -13.20 -0.75 7.53
C SER A 114 -11.77 -0.24 7.80
N PRO A 115 -11.59 1.04 8.19
CA PRO A 115 -10.27 1.60 8.49
C PRO A 115 -9.56 0.85 9.64
N SER A 116 -10.31 0.39 10.64
CA SER A 116 -9.79 -0.39 11.77
C SER A 116 -9.21 -1.74 11.34
N ALA A 117 -9.83 -2.39 10.35
CA ALA A 117 -9.30 -3.63 9.78
C ALA A 117 -8.03 -3.36 8.95
N VAL A 118 -7.99 -2.24 8.22
CA VAL A 118 -6.83 -1.83 7.42
C VAL A 118 -5.64 -1.45 8.31
N LYS A 119 -5.86 -0.77 9.44
CA LYS A 119 -4.82 -0.44 10.43
C LYS A 119 -4.09 -1.68 10.97
N LYS A 120 -4.76 -2.83 11.02
CA LYS A 120 -4.18 -4.12 11.45
C LYS A 120 -3.34 -4.80 10.37
N MET A 121 -3.39 -4.33 9.12
CA MET A 121 -2.59 -4.89 8.02
C MET A 121 -1.11 -4.54 8.17
N ARG A 122 -0.24 -5.30 7.51
CA ARG A 122 1.19 -5.34 7.83
C ARG A 122 1.88 -4.01 7.55
N ALA A 123 1.62 -3.38 6.41
CA ALA A 123 2.28 -2.11 6.09
C ALA A 123 1.74 -0.95 6.95
N HIS A 124 0.52 -1.06 7.46
CA HIS A 124 -0.20 0.00 8.19
C HIS A 124 -0.05 -0.09 9.71
N LYS A 125 0.47 -1.20 10.23
CA LYS A 125 0.74 -1.34 11.66
C LYS A 125 1.83 -0.35 12.07
N ASN A 126 1.45 0.67 12.84
CA ASN A 126 2.41 1.49 13.58
C ASN A 126 2.92 0.63 14.74
N ARG A 127 4.22 0.31 14.76
CA ARG A 127 4.78 -0.54 15.84
C ARG A 127 4.66 0.15 17.21
N ASP A 128 4.54 1.47 17.21
CA ASP A 128 4.55 2.35 18.39
C ASP A 128 3.22 2.37 19.17
N ASP A 129 2.07 2.43 18.48
CA ASP A 129 0.73 2.52 19.10
C ASP A 129 0.45 1.40 20.11
N THR A 130 0.93 0.18 19.84
CA THR A 130 0.72 -0.97 20.73
C THR A 130 1.59 -0.93 21.98
N VAL A 131 2.70 -0.20 22.00
CA VAL A 131 3.55 -0.07 23.19
C VAL A 131 3.01 1.04 24.09
N MET A 132 2.60 2.19 23.51
CA MET A 132 2.01 3.29 24.28
C MET A 132 0.68 2.92 24.97
N GLN A 133 -0.18 2.10 24.35
CA GLN A 133 -1.41 1.63 24.99
C GLN A 133 -1.19 0.87 26.31
N PHE A 134 -0.03 0.21 26.48
CA PHE A 134 0.31 -0.44 27.75
C PHE A 134 0.96 0.52 28.76
N VAL A 135 1.70 1.53 28.31
CA VAL A 135 2.38 2.48 29.20
C VAL A 135 1.38 3.45 29.83
N ASP A 136 0.38 3.92 29.08
CA ASP A 136 -0.66 4.83 29.59
C ASP A 136 -1.50 4.15 30.70
N THR A 137 -1.77 2.85 30.56
CA THR A 137 -2.56 2.09 31.56
C THR A 137 -1.79 1.84 32.86
N ILE A 138 -0.45 1.82 32.81
CA ILE A 138 0.39 1.57 34.01
C ILE A 138 0.58 2.86 34.82
N GLN A 139 0.67 4.03 34.17
CA GLN A 139 0.84 5.31 34.86
C GLN A 139 -0.41 5.81 35.60
N GLU A 140 -1.62 5.35 35.23
CA GLU A 140 -2.87 5.70 35.97
C GLU A 140 -3.07 4.89 37.26
N SER A 141 -2.25 3.88 37.54
CA SER A 141 -2.41 3.00 38.70
C SER A 141 -1.66 3.46 39.97
N HIS A 142 -1.02 4.62 39.95
CA HIS A 142 -0.50 5.25 41.16
C HIS A 142 -1.62 5.96 41.93
N VAL A 143 -2.40 5.15 42.64
CA VAL A 143 -3.33 5.57 43.69
C VAL A 143 -2.52 6.21 44.82
N PRO A 144 -2.81 7.45 45.25
CA PRO A 144 -2.27 8.00 46.48
C PRO A 144 -3.02 7.38 47.67
N LEU A 145 -2.27 6.80 48.61
CA LEU A 145 -2.68 6.67 50.01
C LEU A 145 -1.79 7.59 50.84
#